data_AF-A0A7J2HXB9-F1
#
_entry.id   AF-A0A7J2HXB9-F1
#
_cell.length_a   1.000
_cell.length_b   1.000
_cell.length_c   1.000
_cell.angle_alpha   90.00
_cell.angle_beta   90.00
_cell.angle_gamma   90.00
#
_symmetry.space_group_name_H-M   'P 1'
#
loop_
_entity.id
_entity.type
_entity.pdbx_description
1 polymer ?
#
loop_
_entity_poly.entity_id
_entity_poly.type
_entity_poly.pdbx_seq_one_letter_code
_entity_poly.pdbx_strand_id
1 'polypeptide(L)'
;LYILGPGLTVSEVAKQLGFEKTLLGVDVVLNFKLIAKDVNAIQLDKLVARHKGPVKLILSPLGGSGLLLGRGNQQIGNAVLSRINKDDLIVLATPSKLHKLKSLRLDVESELARKFSGYHRVITGYKEEVVVLIE
;
A
#
# COMPACT_ATOMS: atom_id res chain seq x y z
N LEU A 1 -10.04 1.12 -8.27
CA LEU A 1 -10.01 1.76 -6.95
C LEU A 1 -8.58 1.70 -6.46
N TYR A 2 -7.97 2.83 -6.12
CA TYR A 2 -6.61 2.89 -5.59
C TYR A 2 -6.68 3.26 -4.10
N ILE A 3 -6.09 2.42 -3.26
CA ILE A 3 -5.98 2.64 -1.81
C ILE A 3 -4.56 3.13 -1.57
N LEU A 4 -4.43 4.35 -1.06
CA LEU A 4 -3.16 4.99 -0.76
C LEU A 4 -2.85 4.82 0.72
N GLY A 5 -1.96 3.89 1.05
CA GLY A 5 -1.50 3.69 2.42
C GLY A 5 -0.66 4.86 2.95
N PRO A 6 -0.31 4.85 4.23
CA PRO A 6 0.44 5.93 4.87
C PRO A 6 1.86 6.09 4.31
N GLY A 7 2.46 7.26 4.56
CA GLY A 7 3.87 7.54 4.36
C GLY A 7 4.17 8.64 3.33
N LEU A 8 5.35 9.23 3.46
CA LEU A 8 5.82 10.34 2.62
C LEU A 8 5.93 9.96 1.14
N THR A 9 6.40 8.75 0.84
CA THR A 9 6.57 8.30 -0.55
C THR A 9 5.22 8.20 -1.28
N VAL A 10 4.19 7.67 -0.62
CA VAL A 10 2.83 7.63 -1.17
C VAL A 10 2.21 9.03 -1.24
N SER A 11 2.53 9.89 -0.26
CA SER A 11 2.09 11.30 -0.24
C SER A 11 2.66 12.10 -1.40
N GLU A 12 3.92 11.87 -1.78
CA GLU A 12 4.51 12.52 -2.95
C GLU A 12 3.82 12.06 -4.24
N VAL A 13 3.48 10.77 -4.38
CA VAL A 13 2.68 10.29 -5.51
C VAL A 13 1.31 10.97 -5.54
N ALA A 14 0.62 11.06 -4.40
CA ALA A 14 -0.68 11.74 -4.32
C ALA A 14 -0.57 13.23 -4.73
N LYS A 15 0.49 13.91 -4.30
CA LYS A 15 0.78 15.30 -4.66
C LYS A 15 0.98 15.49 -6.17
N GLN A 16 1.72 14.58 -6.82
CA GLN A 16 1.91 14.60 -8.28
C GLN A 16 0.59 14.36 -9.04
N LEU A 17 -0.37 13.68 -8.42
CA LEU A 17 -1.73 13.52 -8.95
C LEU A 17 -2.67 14.70 -8.62
N GLY A 18 -2.18 15.72 -7.91
CA GLY A 18 -2.94 16.92 -7.56
C GLY A 18 -3.75 16.79 -6.26
N PHE A 19 -3.43 15.84 -5.38
CA PHE A 19 -4.15 15.64 -4.12
C PHE A 19 -3.26 15.89 -2.91
N GLU A 20 -3.86 16.50 -1.87
CA GLU A 20 -3.25 16.54 -0.55
C GLU A 20 -3.66 15.30 0.25
N LYS A 21 -2.70 14.40 0.47
CA LYS A 21 -2.88 13.15 1.21
C LYS A 21 -2.70 13.31 2.73
N THR A 22 -3.48 12.57 3.50
CA THR A 22 -3.22 12.38 4.94
C THR A 22 -1.99 11.51 5.15
N LEU A 23 -0.94 12.07 5.78
CA LEU A 23 0.38 11.45 5.88
C LEU A 23 0.35 10.06 6.54
N LEU A 24 -0.34 9.93 7.68
CA LEU A 24 -0.47 8.68 8.43
C LEU A 24 -1.81 7.97 8.19
N GLY A 25 -2.65 8.55 7.33
CA GLY A 25 -3.97 8.03 7.00
C GLY A 25 -3.98 7.11 5.79
N VAL A 26 -5.16 6.56 5.52
CA VAL A 26 -5.46 5.82 4.29
C VAL A 26 -6.43 6.65 3.46
N ASP A 27 -6.06 6.92 2.21
CA ASP A 27 -6.88 7.69 1.29
C ASP A 27 -7.31 6.82 0.11
N VAL A 28 -8.43 7.14 -0.53
CA VAL A 28 -8.98 6.35 -1.63
C VAL A 28 -9.19 7.22 -2.86
N VAL A 29 -8.60 6.79 -3.97
CA VAL A 29 -8.63 7.48 -5.26
C VAL A 29 -9.32 6.59 -6.30
N LEU A 30 -10.15 7.21 -7.14
CA LEU A 30 -10.77 6.58 -8.30
C LEU A 30 -10.84 7.59 -9.45
N ASN A 31 -10.41 7.19 -10.65
CA ASN A 31 -10.44 8.02 -11.85
C ASN A 31 -9.82 9.42 -11.64
N PHE A 32 -8.62 9.47 -11.06
CA PHE A 32 -7.92 10.72 -10.73
C PHE A 32 -8.75 11.69 -9.86
N LYS A 33 -9.58 11.14 -8.97
CA LYS A 33 -10.30 11.91 -7.95
C LYS A 33 -10.12 11.26 -6.59
N LEU A 34 -9.81 12.08 -5.58
CA LEU A 34 -9.87 11.68 -4.18
C LEU A 34 -11.34 11.51 -3.79
N ILE A 35 -11.79 10.27 -3.58
CA ILE A 35 -13.19 9.96 -3.26
C ILE A 35 -13.42 9.74 -1.75
N ALA A 36 -12.35 9.47 -1.01
CA ALA A 36 -12.38 9.41 0.45
C ALA A 36 -11.00 9.74 1.01
N LYS A 37 -10.95 10.52 2.08
CA LYS A 37 -9.72 10.98 2.76
C LYS A 37 -9.75 10.48 4.20
N ASP A 38 -8.62 10.00 4.68
CA ASP A 38 -8.38 9.48 6.02
C ASP A 38 -9.44 8.48 6.50
N VAL A 39 -9.67 7.44 5.69
CA VAL A 39 -10.70 6.44 5.99
C VAL A 39 -10.25 5.51 7.12
N ASN A 40 -11.18 5.20 8.01
CA ASN A 40 -11.04 4.09 8.95
C ASN A 40 -11.35 2.73 8.29
N ALA A 41 -11.14 1.63 9.02
CA ALA A 41 -11.37 0.27 8.53
C ALA A 41 -12.79 0.06 8.00
N ILE A 42 -13.81 0.47 8.78
CA ILE A 42 -15.23 0.27 8.42
C ILE A 42 -15.58 1.04 7.12
N GLN A 43 -15.07 2.25 6.97
CA GLN A 43 -15.28 3.06 5.78
C GLN A 43 -14.59 2.44 4.57
N LEU A 44 -13.34 1.99 4.72
CA LEU A 44 -12.57 1.36 3.65
C LEU A 44 -13.23 0.06 3.17
N ASP A 45 -13.67 -0.79 4.10
CA ASP A 45 -14.36 -2.04 3.79
C ASP A 45 -15.64 -1.80 2.97
N LYS A 46 -16.45 -0.79 3.36
CA LYS A 46 -17.65 -0.40 2.61
C LYS A 46 -17.33 0.07 1.20
N LEU A 47 -16.27 0.87 1.02
CA LEU A 47 -15.85 1.35 -0.29
C LEU A 47 -15.40 0.19 -1.19
N VAL A 48 -14.59 -0.74 -0.65
CA VAL A 48 -14.08 -1.90 -1.37
C VAL A 48 -15.19 -2.88 -1.74
N ALA A 49 -16.15 -3.11 -0.84
CA ALA A 49 -17.29 -4.00 -1.07
C ALA A 49 -18.25 -3.48 -2.16
N ARG A 50 -18.46 -2.15 -2.21
CA ARG A 50 -19.34 -1.52 -3.22
C ARG A 50 -18.70 -1.41 -4.60
N HIS A 51 -17.38 -1.35 -4.67
CA HIS A 51 -16.67 -1.24 -5.95
C HIS A 51 -16.68 -2.58 -6.69
N LYS A 52 -17.01 -2.60 -7.99
CA LYS A 52 -17.04 -3.86 -8.78
C LYS A 52 -15.76 -4.11 -9.59
N GLY A 53 -14.94 -3.09 -9.79
CA GLY A 53 -13.73 -3.17 -10.61
C GLY A 53 -12.49 -3.59 -9.81
N PRO A 54 -11.30 -3.47 -10.44
CA PRO A 54 -10.03 -3.78 -9.78
C PRO A 54 -9.77 -2.83 -8.60
N VAL A 55 -9.15 -3.39 -7.57
CA VAL A 55 -8.68 -2.68 -6.38
C VAL A 55 -7.15 -2.82 -6.35
N LYS A 56 -6.45 -1.69 -6.25
CA LYS A 56 -4.99 -1.62 -6.15
C LYS A 56 -4.63 -1.01 -4.81
N LEU A 57 -3.65 -1.58 -4.13
CA LEU A 57 -3.15 -1.10 -2.86
C LEU A 57 -1.73 -0.56 -3.05
N ILE A 58 -1.52 0.72 -2.75
CA ILE A 58 -0.21 1.39 -2.88
C ILE A 58 0.36 1.58 -1.48
N LEU A 59 1.51 0.96 -1.21
CA LEU A 59 2.21 1.04 0.06
C LEU A 59 3.66 1.47 -0.11
N SER A 60 4.22 1.98 0.97
CA SER A 60 5.66 2.19 1.11
C SER A 60 6.13 1.64 2.45
N PRO A 61 7.33 1.05 2.53
CA PRO A 61 7.89 0.65 3.82
C PRO A 61 7.94 1.85 4.76
N LEU A 62 7.39 1.66 5.96
CA LEU A 62 7.37 2.67 7.00
C LEU A 62 8.61 2.53 7.90
N GLY A 63 9.35 3.61 8.07
CA GLY A 63 10.56 3.65 8.89
C GLY A 63 11.71 2.78 8.33
N GLY A 64 12.65 2.41 9.20
CA GLY A 64 13.80 1.55 8.86
C GLY A 64 13.57 0.05 9.09
N SER A 65 12.34 -0.36 9.41
CA SER A 65 12.01 -1.74 9.78
C SER A 65 11.62 -2.62 8.59
N GLY A 66 11.30 -2.03 7.43
CA GLY A 66 10.81 -2.74 6.25
C GLY A 66 9.35 -3.19 6.34
N LEU A 67 8.61 -2.76 7.36
CA LEU A 67 7.21 -3.14 7.54
C LEU A 67 6.31 -2.44 6.49
N LEU A 68 5.54 -3.23 5.74
CA LEU A 68 4.58 -2.74 4.74
C LEU A 68 3.14 -2.70 5.27
N LEU A 69 2.71 -3.80 5.89
CA LEU A 69 1.39 -3.93 6.53
C LEU A 69 1.57 -4.38 7.96
N GLY A 70 0.79 -3.83 8.87
CA GLY A 70 0.82 -4.18 10.28
C GLY A 70 0.05 -3.21 11.15
N ARG A 71 0.51 -3.05 12.40
CA ARG A 71 -0.16 -2.21 13.40
C ARG A 71 -0.24 -0.72 13.06
N GLY A 72 0.59 -0.22 12.16
CA GLY A 72 0.61 1.20 11.75
C GLY A 72 -0.42 1.57 10.68
N ASN A 73 -1.10 0.59 10.09
CA ASN A 73 -2.07 0.77 9.02
C ASN A 73 -3.24 -0.22 9.15
N GLN A 74 -3.74 -0.37 10.38
CA GLN A 74 -4.85 -1.26 10.76
C GLN A 74 -6.16 -1.01 9.99
N GLN A 75 -6.29 0.13 9.30
CA GLN A 75 -7.41 0.38 8.42
C GLN A 75 -7.45 -0.60 7.24
N ILE A 76 -6.30 -1.16 6.83
CA ILE A 76 -6.19 -2.13 5.73
C ILE A 76 -6.32 -3.54 6.31
N GLY A 77 -7.57 -3.98 6.47
CA GLY A 77 -7.89 -5.29 7.04
C GLY A 77 -8.13 -6.41 6.01
N ASN A 78 -8.56 -7.56 6.52
CA ASN A 78 -8.81 -8.78 5.75
C ASN A 78 -9.76 -8.57 4.57
N ALA A 79 -10.80 -7.75 4.71
CA ALA A 79 -11.77 -7.51 3.64
C ALA A 79 -11.12 -6.84 2.41
N VAL A 80 -10.16 -5.95 2.62
CA VAL A 80 -9.36 -5.33 1.55
C VAL A 80 -8.38 -6.34 0.96
N LEU A 81 -7.62 -7.02 1.82
CA LEU A 81 -6.57 -7.95 1.40
C LEU A 81 -7.10 -9.19 0.68
N SER A 82 -8.33 -9.60 0.99
CA SER A 82 -9.02 -10.69 0.30
C SER A 82 -9.40 -10.32 -1.14
N ARG A 83 -9.60 -9.02 -1.43
CA ARG A 83 -10.05 -8.50 -2.73
C ARG A 83 -8.94 -8.23 -3.73
N ILE A 84 -7.69 -8.25 -3.28
CA ILE A 84 -6.52 -7.92 -4.09
C ILE A 84 -5.59 -9.14 -4.18
N ASN A 85 -4.90 -9.32 -5.30
CA ASN A 85 -3.86 -10.33 -5.46
C ASN A 85 -2.47 -9.71 -5.31
N LYS A 86 -1.43 -10.54 -5.45
CA LYS A 86 -0.03 -10.11 -5.37
C LYS A 86 0.27 -8.93 -6.31
N ASP A 87 -0.19 -8.99 -7.55
CA ASP A 87 0.02 -7.95 -8.58
C ASP A 87 -0.85 -6.69 -8.39
N ASP A 88 -1.74 -6.71 -7.40
CA ASP A 88 -2.54 -5.56 -7.01
C ASP A 88 -1.88 -4.75 -5.87
N LEU A 89 -0.87 -5.32 -5.21
CA LEU A 89 -0.02 -4.64 -4.24
C LEU A 89 1.13 -3.93 -4.97
N ILE A 90 1.05 -2.62 -5.03
CA ILE A 90 2.08 -1.75 -5.61
C ILE A 90 2.94 -1.22 -4.47
N VAL A 91 4.20 -1.61 -4.44
CA VAL A 91 5.14 -1.17 -3.42
C VAL A 91 6.05 -0.08 -3.97
N LEU A 92 6.14 1.03 -3.24
CA LEU A 92 7.00 2.17 -3.53
C LEU A 92 8.07 2.31 -2.46
N ALA A 93 9.33 2.48 -2.84
CA ALA A 93 10.39 2.80 -1.88
C ALA A 93 11.52 3.57 -2.55
N THR A 94 12.16 4.49 -1.85
CA THR A 94 13.39 5.09 -2.37
C THR A 94 14.52 4.05 -2.36
N PRO A 95 15.49 4.13 -3.29
CA PRO A 95 16.67 3.25 -3.25
C PRO A 95 17.36 3.26 -1.88
N SER A 96 17.45 4.44 -1.26
CA SER A 96 18.03 4.64 0.07
C SER A 96 17.27 3.90 1.20
N LYS A 97 15.95 3.73 1.09
CA LYS A 97 15.17 2.92 2.03
C LYS A 97 15.49 1.45 1.84
N LEU A 98 15.51 0.97 0.60
CA LEU A 98 15.73 -0.45 0.31
C LEU A 98 17.15 -0.92 0.63
N HIS A 99 18.17 -0.09 0.40
CA HIS A 99 19.56 -0.45 0.71
C HIS A 99 19.80 -0.81 2.20
N LYS A 100 18.94 -0.31 3.09
CA LYS A 100 19.03 -0.58 4.54
C LYS A 100 18.21 -1.80 4.98
N LEU A 101 17.46 -2.40 4.06
CA LEU A 101 16.50 -3.47 4.33
C LEU A 101 16.96 -4.76 3.66
N LYS A 102 16.92 -5.86 4.39
CA LYS A 102 17.17 -7.20 3.83
C LYS A 102 15.93 -7.75 3.12
N SER A 103 14.77 -7.47 3.71
CA SER A 103 13.44 -7.92 3.26
C SER A 103 12.40 -6.87 3.65
N LEU A 104 11.24 -6.96 3.02
CA LEU A 104 10.02 -6.29 3.47
C LEU A 104 9.21 -7.27 4.30
N ARG A 105 8.42 -6.77 5.25
CA ARG A 105 7.69 -7.61 6.21
C ARG A 105 6.21 -7.30 6.23
N LEU A 106 5.40 -8.33 6.48
CA LEU A 106 3.97 -8.23 6.70
C LEU A 106 3.62 -8.74 8.11
N ASP A 107 2.99 -7.88 8.91
CA ASP A 107 2.42 -8.22 10.22
C ASP A 107 0.90 -8.34 10.08
N VAL A 108 0.47 -9.39 9.38
CA VAL A 108 -0.94 -9.74 9.13
C VAL A 108 -1.16 -11.23 9.42
N GLU A 109 -2.42 -11.68 9.45
CA GLU A 109 -2.76 -13.08 9.66
C GLU A 109 -2.05 -14.02 8.67
N SER A 110 -1.67 -15.20 9.14
CA SER A 110 -0.73 -16.09 8.44
C SER A 110 -1.14 -16.48 7.02
N GLU A 111 -2.43 -16.63 6.72
CA GLU A 111 -2.92 -16.96 5.38
C GLU A 111 -2.73 -15.78 4.40
N LEU A 112 -3.05 -14.57 4.85
CA LEU A 112 -2.86 -13.35 4.06
C LEU A 112 -1.37 -13.03 3.91
N ALA A 113 -0.56 -13.24 4.95
CA ALA A 113 0.89 -13.10 4.86
C ALA A 113 1.42 -13.98 3.72
N ARG A 114 1.10 -15.29 3.73
CA ARG A 114 1.50 -16.24 2.67
C ARG A 114 1.07 -15.81 1.27
N LYS A 115 -0.12 -15.23 1.13
CA LYS A 115 -0.64 -14.73 -0.17
C LYS A 115 0.26 -13.63 -0.77
N PHE A 116 0.86 -12.80 0.08
CA PHE A 116 1.71 -11.70 -0.35
C PHE A 116 3.21 -11.94 -0.11
N SER A 117 3.63 -13.04 0.52
CA SER A 117 5.05 -13.37 0.65
C SER A 117 5.70 -13.73 -0.70
N GLY A 118 7.02 -13.72 -0.73
CA GLY A 118 7.86 -14.00 -1.90
C GLY A 118 8.33 -12.74 -2.61
N TYR A 119 8.86 -12.90 -3.82
CA TYR A 119 9.49 -11.79 -4.55
C TYR A 119 8.46 -10.84 -5.15
N HIS A 120 8.66 -9.54 -4.95
CA HIS A 120 7.85 -8.45 -5.48
C HIS A 120 8.70 -7.44 -6.21
N ARG A 121 8.11 -6.81 -7.23
CA ARG A 121 8.70 -5.65 -7.90
C ARG A 121 8.37 -4.41 -7.08
N VAL A 122 9.40 -3.72 -6.60
CA VAL A 122 9.30 -2.47 -5.86
C VAL A 122 9.70 -1.33 -6.77
N ILE A 123 8.82 -0.35 -6.95
CA ILE A 123 9.09 0.83 -7.76
C ILE A 123 9.99 1.77 -6.96
N THR A 124 11.15 2.09 -7.52
CA THR A 124 12.18 2.94 -6.89
C THR A 124 12.36 4.28 -7.54
N GLY A 125 11.87 4.44 -8.77
CA GLY A 125 12.01 5.65 -9.56
C GLY A 125 11.18 5.58 -10.83
N TYR A 126 11.33 6.58 -11.69
CA TYR A 126 10.65 6.60 -12.98
C TYR A 126 11.20 5.50 -13.90
N LYS A 127 10.36 4.51 -14.23
CA LYS A 127 10.75 3.31 -14.99
C LYS A 127 11.86 2.48 -14.31
N GLU A 128 12.02 2.64 -13.00
CA GLU A 128 13.00 1.89 -12.21
C GLU A 128 12.30 1.04 -11.17
N GLU A 129 12.66 -0.24 -11.15
CA GLU A 129 12.13 -1.21 -10.22
C GLU A 129 13.22 -2.18 -9.78
N VAL A 130 13.12 -2.66 -8.54
CA VAL A 130 13.98 -3.71 -8.00
C VAL A 130 13.15 -4.84 -7.44
N VAL A 131 13.67 -6.06 -7.53
CA VAL A 131 13.00 -7.24 -6.98
C VAL A 131 13.42 -7.40 -5.52
N VAL A 132 12.45 -7.42 -4.61
CA VAL A 132 12.67 -7.53 -3.17
C VAL A 132 11.84 -8.68 -2.61
N LEU A 133 12.39 -9.42 -1.64
CA LEU A 133 11.65 -10.43 -0.91
C LEU A 133 10.71 -9.77 0.11
N ILE A 134 9.44 -10.15 0.07
CA ILE A 134 8.49 -9.92 1.16
C ILE A 134 8.39 -11.21 1.98
N GLU A 135 8.68 -11.10 3.28
CA GLU A 135 8.55 -12.17 4.27
C GLU A 135 7.18 -12.11 4.96
#